data_AF-A0A661PTJ6-F1
#
_entry.id   AF-A0A661PTJ6-F1
#
_cell.length_a   1.000
_cell.length_b   1.000
_cell.length_c   1.000
_cell.angle_alpha   90.00
_cell.angle_beta   90.00
_cell.angle_gamma   90.00
#
_symmetry.space_group_name_H-M   'P 1'
#
loop_
_entity.id
_entity.type
_entity.pdbx_description
1 polymer ?
#
loop_
_entity_poly.entity_id
_entity_poly.type
_entity_poly.pdbx_seq_one_letter_code
_entity_poly.pdbx_strand_id
1 'polypeptide(L)'
;MAVKTRIFSFLFAIFLALPGPAAAGPAAGEKPPLAITMQTPDSSQGTVFMGKTIIAGRVEAENRLASLTINNIPLTMPASGPVFFSQVTELNPGENVLTVKAVDAVGNTVVKTFHITRKPASQIQLSERLSLAVLPFKRETAGAPALPGFQDRLTHALTAENRFHMIERHHLELILREQHLNRASLVSPQTAAKIGRLATARAVLTGTIMNIHGQTVVKARMVDVETSKIICTRKVWETPEDVRGGDMAERLAIMFHQEFPLTAGRIIKNEGESITVDLGRGRVKPGRGLIIFREEPVIHPATGKKVGMDIRILGHARVITVFSETAVARLVDDDGETVKRLDRVITE
;
A
#
# COMPACT_ATOMS: atom_id res chain seq x y z
N MET A 1 55.12 1.95 -20.07
CA MET A 1 54.56 1.48 -18.79
C MET A 1 53.86 2.66 -18.13
N ALA A 2 52.54 2.79 -18.27
CA ALA A 2 51.74 3.81 -17.60
C ALA A 2 50.27 3.33 -17.58
N VAL A 3 49.79 2.96 -16.40
CA VAL A 3 48.42 2.50 -16.15
C VAL A 3 47.57 3.73 -15.81
N LYS A 4 46.50 3.98 -16.57
CA LYS A 4 45.47 4.99 -16.26
C LYS A 4 44.16 4.30 -15.92
N THR A 5 43.80 4.40 -14.65
CA THR A 5 42.55 3.96 -14.02
C THR A 5 41.34 4.71 -14.61
N ARG A 6 40.29 3.99 -15.01
CA ARG A 6 38.97 4.56 -15.35
C ARG A 6 37.90 4.02 -14.42
N ILE A 7 37.14 4.96 -13.86
CA ILE A 7 36.03 4.82 -12.92
C ILE A 7 34.81 4.22 -13.66
N PHE A 8 34.24 3.15 -13.13
CA PHE A 8 32.97 2.58 -13.60
C PHE A 8 31.80 3.22 -12.85
N SER A 9 30.94 3.93 -13.58
CA SER A 9 29.62 4.38 -13.12
C SER A 9 28.58 3.39 -13.62
N PHE A 10 27.86 2.74 -12.71
CA PHE A 10 26.77 1.81 -13.01
C PHE A 10 25.46 2.59 -13.21
N LEU A 11 24.94 2.60 -14.44
CA LEU A 11 23.60 3.09 -14.77
C LEU A 11 22.62 1.91 -14.87
N PHE A 12 21.45 2.11 -14.27
CA PHE A 12 20.31 1.19 -14.14
C PHE A 12 19.85 0.56 -15.46
N ALA A 13 19.68 -0.77 -15.48
CA ALA A 13 18.99 -1.50 -16.55
C ALA A 13 17.49 -1.62 -16.24
N ILE A 14 16.66 -1.09 -17.13
CA ILE A 14 15.20 -1.31 -17.20
C ILE A 14 14.97 -2.55 -18.07
N PHE A 15 14.23 -3.53 -17.55
CA PHE A 15 13.83 -4.73 -18.28
C PHE A 15 12.75 -4.36 -19.32
N LEU A 16 13.10 -4.34 -20.61
CA LEU A 16 12.16 -4.22 -21.71
C LEU A 16 11.63 -5.62 -22.07
N ALA A 17 10.34 -5.84 -21.87
CA ALA A 17 9.62 -6.94 -22.51
C ALA A 17 9.45 -6.61 -24.01
N LEU A 18 9.77 -7.56 -24.87
CA LEU A 18 9.59 -7.43 -26.32
C LEU A 18 8.10 -7.34 -26.68
N PRO A 19 7.67 -6.38 -27.52
CA PRO A 19 6.30 -6.33 -28.02
C PRO A 19 6.11 -7.28 -29.20
N GLY A 20 4.95 -7.94 -29.26
CA GLY A 20 4.45 -8.62 -30.46
C GLY A 20 4.19 -7.64 -31.61
N PRO A 21 3.81 -8.13 -32.81
CA PRO A 21 3.77 -7.33 -34.03
C PRO A 21 2.87 -6.10 -33.87
N ALA A 22 3.48 -4.95 -34.12
CA ALA A 22 2.93 -3.62 -33.90
C ALA A 22 1.71 -3.35 -34.79
N ALA A 23 0.57 -3.04 -34.17
CA ALA A 23 -0.42 -2.19 -34.81
C ALA A 23 0.21 -0.80 -35.00
N ALA A 24 0.11 -0.25 -36.21
CA ALA A 24 0.71 1.03 -36.58
C ALA A 24 0.35 2.13 -35.57
N GLY A 25 1.37 2.68 -34.89
CA GLY A 25 1.23 3.82 -34.00
C GLY A 25 1.12 5.14 -34.79
N PRO A 26 0.54 6.20 -34.19
CA PRO A 26 0.41 7.50 -34.84
C PRO A 26 1.79 8.14 -35.09
N ALA A 27 1.87 8.93 -36.16
CA ALA A 27 3.08 9.61 -36.61
C ALA A 27 3.63 10.59 -35.55
N ALA A 28 4.96 10.70 -35.48
CA ALA A 28 5.65 11.58 -34.56
C ALA A 28 5.35 13.06 -34.88
N GLY A 29 4.61 13.73 -33.99
CA GLY A 29 4.39 15.19 -34.05
C GLY A 29 3.04 15.68 -33.55
N GLU A 30 2.00 14.84 -33.55
CA GLU A 30 0.67 15.23 -33.06
C GLU A 30 0.53 14.94 -31.56
N LYS A 31 0.09 15.95 -30.80
CA LYS A 31 -0.33 15.74 -29.41
C LYS A 31 -1.62 14.91 -29.44
N PRO A 32 -1.76 13.88 -28.57
CA PRO A 32 -2.94 13.04 -28.58
C PRO A 32 -4.22 13.85 -28.26
N PRO A 33 -5.39 13.42 -28.78
CA PRO A 33 -6.67 14.01 -28.40
C PRO A 33 -6.89 13.93 -26.90
N LEU A 34 -7.80 14.76 -26.36
CA LEU A 34 -8.11 14.80 -24.93
C LEU A 34 -8.33 13.38 -24.39
N ALA A 35 -7.48 12.94 -23.45
CA ALA A 35 -7.46 11.60 -22.92
C ALA A 35 -7.08 11.59 -21.43
N ILE A 36 -7.72 10.71 -20.65
CA ILE A 36 -7.46 10.53 -19.23
C ILE A 36 -6.84 9.15 -18.99
N THR A 37 -5.55 9.15 -18.61
CA THR A 37 -4.80 7.95 -18.25
C THR A 37 -4.75 7.83 -16.73
N MET A 38 -5.39 6.80 -16.17
CA MET A 38 -5.43 6.59 -14.73
C MET A 38 -4.15 5.90 -14.26
N GLN A 39 -3.66 6.31 -13.09
CA GLN A 39 -2.62 5.62 -12.33
C GLN A 39 -3.24 4.81 -11.17
N THR A 40 -4.28 5.33 -10.54
CA THR A 40 -5.09 4.64 -9.52
C THR A 40 -6.55 5.11 -9.55
N PRO A 41 -7.54 4.24 -9.23
CA PRO A 41 -7.40 2.82 -8.87
C PRO A 41 -6.99 1.97 -10.07
N ASP A 42 -6.25 0.87 -9.82
CA ASP A 42 -5.98 -0.13 -10.86
C ASP A 42 -7.27 -0.94 -11.12
N SER A 43 -7.49 -1.31 -12.38
CA SER A 43 -8.61 -2.10 -12.90
C SER A 43 -8.88 -3.43 -12.15
N SER A 44 -7.93 -3.87 -11.32
CA SER A 44 -8.03 -5.04 -10.45
C SER A 44 -8.79 -4.81 -9.13
N GLN A 45 -9.09 -3.56 -8.74
CA GLN A 45 -9.71 -3.23 -7.45
C GLN A 45 -11.25 -3.19 -7.51
N GLY A 46 -11.90 -4.32 -7.83
CA GLY A 46 -13.37 -4.40 -7.82
C GLY A 46 -14.00 -4.35 -6.42
N THR A 47 -13.28 -4.81 -5.39
CA THR A 47 -13.71 -4.75 -3.99
C THR A 47 -12.59 -4.25 -3.09
N VAL A 48 -12.86 -3.24 -2.27
CA VAL A 48 -11.94 -2.67 -1.28
C VAL A 48 -12.57 -2.72 0.11
N PHE A 49 -11.73 -2.74 1.15
CA PHE A 49 -12.20 -2.76 2.54
C PHE A 49 -12.13 -1.38 3.20
N MET A 50 -11.23 -0.54 2.70
CA MET A 50 -10.94 0.80 3.20
C MET A 50 -12.06 1.80 2.92
N GLY A 51 -12.22 2.79 3.81
CA GLY A 51 -13.16 3.89 3.68
C GLY A 51 -12.68 5.04 2.79
N LYS A 52 -11.43 5.01 2.32
CA LYS A 52 -10.86 6.04 1.44
C LYS A 52 -10.04 5.43 0.31
N THR A 53 -10.00 6.10 -0.84
CA THR A 53 -9.15 5.71 -1.97
C THR A 53 -8.48 6.94 -2.60
N ILE A 54 -7.39 6.72 -3.33
CA ILE A 54 -6.73 7.77 -4.12
C ILE A 54 -7.12 7.61 -5.59
N ILE A 55 -7.65 8.69 -6.15
CA ILE A 55 -7.93 8.83 -7.57
C ILE A 55 -6.78 9.64 -8.15
N ALA A 56 -5.90 8.99 -8.93
CA ALA A 56 -4.74 9.63 -9.52
C ALA A 56 -4.58 9.27 -10.99
N GLY A 57 -4.04 10.21 -11.76
CA GLY A 57 -3.86 10.03 -13.19
C GLY A 57 -3.19 11.21 -13.85
N ARG A 58 -3.13 11.13 -15.18
CA ARG A 58 -2.64 12.15 -16.08
C ARG A 58 -3.71 12.46 -17.11
N VAL A 59 -3.85 13.73 -17.43
CA VAL A 59 -4.64 14.18 -18.58
C VAL A 59 -3.66 14.58 -19.68
N GLU A 60 -3.88 14.02 -20.86
CA GLU A 60 -3.19 14.40 -22.09
C GLU A 60 -4.19 15.14 -22.97
N ALA A 61 -3.80 16.30 -23.46
CA ALA A 61 -4.67 17.15 -24.27
C ALA A 61 -3.81 17.96 -25.24
N GLU A 62 -4.32 18.11 -26.46
CA GLU A 62 -3.75 19.02 -27.45
C GLU A 62 -3.96 20.48 -27.02
N ASN A 63 -5.18 20.79 -26.57
CA ASN A 63 -5.60 22.09 -26.05
C ASN A 63 -5.38 22.20 -24.54
N ARG A 64 -5.26 23.44 -24.06
CA ARG A 64 -5.23 23.72 -22.61
C ARG A 64 -6.53 23.26 -21.95
N LEU A 65 -6.44 22.63 -20.78
CA LEU A 65 -7.62 22.28 -20.00
C LEU A 65 -8.32 23.53 -19.44
N ALA A 66 -9.64 23.58 -19.62
CA ALA A 66 -10.51 24.58 -19.00
C ALA A 66 -10.96 24.15 -17.61
N SER A 67 -11.28 22.86 -17.42
CA SER A 67 -11.63 22.32 -16.11
C SER A 67 -11.26 20.85 -15.96
N LEU A 68 -10.98 20.46 -14.72
CA LEU A 68 -10.78 19.08 -14.30
C LEU A 68 -11.52 18.91 -12.98
N THR A 69 -12.36 17.89 -12.89
CA THR A 69 -13.13 17.59 -11.68
C THR A 69 -13.06 16.10 -11.35
N ILE A 70 -13.03 15.79 -10.05
CA ILE A 70 -13.19 14.44 -9.52
C ILE A 70 -14.43 14.42 -8.63
N ASN A 71 -15.42 13.59 -8.95
CA ASN A 71 -16.74 13.58 -8.30
C ASN A 71 -17.38 14.98 -8.21
N ASN A 72 -17.28 15.76 -9.31
CA ASN A 72 -17.71 17.16 -9.40
C ASN A 72 -16.95 18.16 -8.52
N ILE A 73 -15.91 17.73 -7.79
CA ILE A 73 -15.02 18.63 -7.03
C ILE A 73 -13.95 19.16 -7.99
N PRO A 74 -13.82 20.49 -8.17
CA PRO A 74 -12.83 21.07 -9.06
C PRO A 74 -11.40 20.91 -8.53
N LEU A 75 -10.49 20.57 -9.44
CA LEU A 75 -9.05 20.46 -9.15
C LEU A 75 -8.29 21.68 -9.66
N THR A 76 -7.32 22.13 -8.86
CA THR A 76 -6.33 23.12 -9.30
C THR A 76 -5.42 22.48 -10.34
N MET A 77 -5.18 23.19 -11.44
CA MET A 77 -4.34 22.74 -12.55
C MET A 77 -3.13 23.67 -12.70
N PRO A 78 -1.96 23.15 -13.10
CA PRO A 78 -0.81 23.99 -13.41
C PRO A 78 -1.10 24.90 -14.61
N ALA A 79 -0.51 26.10 -14.61
CA ALA A 79 -0.71 27.08 -15.68
C ALA A 79 -0.20 26.61 -17.06
N SER A 80 0.82 25.76 -17.08
CA SER A 80 1.44 25.18 -18.27
C SER A 80 2.05 23.82 -17.97
N GLY A 81 2.17 22.95 -18.98
CA GLY A 81 2.79 21.63 -18.86
C GLY A 81 1.78 20.49 -18.69
N PRO A 82 2.26 19.25 -18.48
CA PRO A 82 1.40 18.08 -18.33
C PRO A 82 0.57 18.16 -17.04
N VAL A 83 -0.72 17.82 -17.13
CA VAL A 83 -1.63 17.87 -15.99
C VAL A 83 -1.70 16.50 -15.33
N PHE A 84 -1.15 16.41 -14.13
CA PHE A 84 -1.29 15.28 -13.23
C PHE A 84 -2.29 15.63 -12.13
N PHE A 85 -3.06 14.65 -11.69
CA PHE A 85 -3.99 14.82 -10.58
C PHE A 85 -3.86 13.67 -9.59
N SER A 86 -4.16 13.96 -8.33
CA SER A 86 -4.23 12.98 -7.26
C SER A 86 -5.13 13.53 -6.15
N GLN A 87 -6.22 12.83 -5.85
CA GLN A 87 -7.15 13.25 -4.81
C GLN A 87 -7.59 12.06 -3.96
N VAL A 88 -7.65 12.28 -2.65
CA VAL A 88 -8.26 11.35 -1.70
C VAL A 88 -9.78 11.49 -1.75
N THR A 89 -10.48 10.37 -1.89
CA THR A 89 -11.94 10.32 -1.98
C THR A 89 -12.50 9.29 -1.01
N GLU A 90 -13.57 9.65 -0.30
CA GLU A 90 -14.25 8.77 0.64
C GLU A 90 -15.14 7.75 -0.06
N LEU A 91 -15.30 6.58 0.56
CA LEU A 91 -16.07 5.45 0.07
C LEU A 91 -17.14 5.05 1.09
N ASN A 92 -18.37 5.02 0.64
CA ASN A 92 -19.50 4.46 1.38
C ASN A 92 -19.48 2.94 1.32
N PRO A 93 -19.98 2.21 2.35
CA PRO A 93 -20.22 0.77 2.23
C PRO A 93 -21.11 0.46 1.02
N GLY A 94 -20.78 -0.61 0.29
CA GLY A 94 -21.44 -0.96 -0.97
C GLY A 94 -20.77 -0.36 -2.20
N GLU A 95 -21.52 -0.24 -3.29
CA GLU A 95 -21.01 0.26 -4.56
C GLU A 95 -20.81 1.79 -4.54
N ASN A 96 -19.64 2.24 -4.97
CA ASN A 96 -19.30 3.65 -5.14
C ASN A 96 -19.01 3.89 -6.61
N VAL A 97 -19.67 4.90 -7.19
CA VAL A 97 -19.43 5.34 -8.56
C VAL A 97 -18.59 6.61 -8.49
N LEU A 98 -17.40 6.54 -9.06
CA LEU A 98 -16.43 7.64 -9.05
C LEU A 98 -16.22 8.13 -10.48
N THR A 99 -16.15 9.45 -10.65
CA THR A 99 -16.11 10.11 -11.96
C THR A 99 -14.97 11.11 -12.04
N VAL A 100 -14.16 11.02 -13.10
CA VAL A 100 -13.18 12.05 -13.46
C VAL A 100 -13.65 12.68 -14.77
N LYS A 101 -13.83 14.00 -14.78
CA LYS A 101 -14.24 14.76 -15.96
C LYS A 101 -13.20 15.81 -16.28
N ALA A 102 -12.72 15.82 -17.51
CA ALA A 102 -11.84 16.84 -18.06
C ALA A 102 -12.55 17.56 -19.22
N VAL A 103 -12.41 18.88 -19.28
CA VAL A 103 -12.92 19.72 -20.36
C VAL A 103 -11.78 20.59 -20.87
N ASP A 104 -11.53 20.61 -22.18
CA ASP A 104 -10.54 21.50 -22.80
C ASP A 104 -11.10 22.90 -23.10
N ALA A 105 -10.23 23.83 -23.50
CA ALA A 105 -10.61 25.21 -23.83
C ALA A 105 -11.55 25.34 -25.04
N VAL A 106 -11.64 24.29 -25.88
CA VAL A 106 -12.52 24.24 -27.06
C VAL A 106 -13.88 23.62 -26.70
N GLY A 107 -14.03 23.07 -25.49
CA GLY A 107 -15.25 22.45 -24.98
C GLY A 107 -15.29 20.93 -25.13
N ASN A 108 -14.23 20.30 -25.67
CA ASN A 108 -14.15 18.84 -25.73
C ASN A 108 -14.16 18.28 -24.32
N THR A 109 -15.00 17.27 -24.09
CA THR A 109 -15.21 16.69 -22.76
C THR A 109 -14.88 15.22 -22.78
N VAL A 110 -14.09 14.77 -21.81
CA VAL A 110 -13.87 13.35 -21.52
C VAL A 110 -14.30 13.06 -20.10
N VAL A 111 -15.10 12.00 -19.93
CA VAL A 111 -15.52 11.49 -18.62
C VAL A 111 -15.04 10.06 -18.49
N LYS A 112 -14.45 9.73 -17.35
CA LYS A 112 -14.04 8.39 -16.98
C LYS A 112 -14.72 7.99 -15.68
N THR A 113 -15.49 6.91 -15.74
CA THR A 113 -16.26 6.38 -14.62
C THR A 113 -15.67 5.06 -14.15
N PHE A 114 -15.69 4.81 -12.85
CA PHE A 114 -15.27 3.56 -12.26
C PHE A 114 -16.11 3.21 -11.04
N HIS A 115 -16.24 1.90 -10.84
CA HIS A 115 -17.06 1.32 -9.79
C HIS A 115 -16.14 0.68 -8.76
N ILE A 116 -16.27 1.08 -7.51
CA ILE A 116 -15.54 0.50 -6.38
C ILE A 116 -16.56 -0.02 -5.38
N THR A 117 -16.55 -1.33 -5.11
CA THR A 117 -17.39 -1.88 -4.05
C THR A 117 -16.62 -1.88 -2.73
N ARG A 118 -17.06 -1.11 -1.73
CA ARG A 118 -16.52 -1.19 -0.38
C ARG A 118 -17.25 -2.27 0.41
N LYS A 119 -16.53 -3.29 0.87
CA LYS A 119 -17.03 -4.26 1.85
C LYS A 119 -16.24 -4.04 3.15
N PRO A 120 -16.81 -3.42 4.20
CA PRO A 120 -16.11 -3.25 5.46
C PRO A 120 -15.60 -4.61 5.97
N ALA A 121 -14.35 -4.67 6.44
CA ALA A 121 -13.84 -5.90 7.03
C ALA A 121 -14.66 -6.21 8.29
N SER A 122 -15.19 -7.44 8.39
CA SER A 122 -15.81 -7.92 9.61
C SER A 122 -14.78 -7.94 10.74
N GLN A 123 -15.23 -7.75 11.99
CA GLN A 123 -14.43 -7.73 13.22
C GLN A 123 -13.75 -9.09 13.52
N ILE A 124 -12.88 -9.55 12.62
CA ILE A 124 -11.85 -10.53 12.96
C ILE A 124 -10.88 -9.77 13.86
N GLN A 125 -10.65 -10.29 15.07
CA GLN A 125 -9.99 -9.64 16.20
C GLN A 125 -8.83 -8.71 15.79
N LEU A 126 -8.84 -7.47 16.29
CA LEU A 126 -7.81 -6.46 16.02
C LEU A 126 -6.38 -6.90 16.43
N SER A 127 -6.27 -7.89 17.32
CA SER A 127 -4.98 -8.46 17.78
C SER A 127 -4.21 -9.17 16.67
N GLU A 128 -4.91 -9.65 15.64
CA GLU A 128 -4.35 -10.45 14.55
C GLU A 128 -4.09 -9.62 13.28
N ARG A 129 -3.97 -8.29 13.41
CA ARG A 129 -3.55 -7.41 12.31
C ARG A 129 -2.03 -7.35 12.26
N LEU A 130 -1.46 -7.14 11.06
CA LEU A 130 -0.02 -6.92 10.91
C LEU A 130 0.47 -5.86 11.92
N SER A 131 1.25 -6.33 12.89
CA SER A 131 1.88 -5.48 13.89
C SER A 131 2.94 -4.60 13.22
N LEU A 132 2.73 -3.28 13.29
CA LEU A 132 3.49 -2.29 12.55
C LEU A 132 4.13 -1.27 13.50
N ALA A 133 5.45 -1.16 13.44
CA ALA A 133 6.18 -0.06 14.04
C ALA A 133 6.46 1.03 13.00
N VAL A 134 6.16 2.30 13.32
CA VAL A 134 6.49 3.45 12.46
C VAL A 134 7.69 4.17 13.06
N LEU A 135 8.84 4.05 12.40
CA LEU A 135 10.06 4.74 12.81
C LEU A 135 10.03 6.22 12.39
N PRO A 136 10.78 7.09 13.09
CA PRO A 136 10.91 8.49 12.70
C PRO A 136 11.47 8.62 11.29
N PHE A 137 10.81 9.44 10.47
CA PHE A 137 11.30 9.71 9.12
C PHE A 137 12.56 10.58 9.19
N LYS A 138 13.58 10.16 8.44
CA LYS A 138 14.85 10.89 8.29
C LYS A 138 14.67 12.07 7.35
N ARG A 139 15.36 13.18 7.62
CA ARG A 139 15.50 14.30 6.66
C ARG A 139 16.88 14.16 6.01
N GLU A 140 16.91 13.93 4.70
CA GLU A 140 18.16 13.55 4.00
C GLU A 140 18.86 14.72 3.32
N THR A 141 18.14 15.72 2.81
CA THR A 141 18.77 16.86 2.15
C THR A 141 18.77 18.11 3.03
N ALA A 142 19.86 18.89 2.96
CA ALA A 142 19.87 20.26 3.46
C ALA A 142 18.77 21.04 2.69
N GLY A 143 17.75 21.51 3.40
CA GLY A 143 16.57 22.15 2.79
C GLY A 143 15.32 21.27 2.67
N ALA A 144 15.35 19.99 3.06
CA ALA A 144 14.12 19.21 3.25
C ALA A 144 13.23 19.91 4.29
N PRO A 145 11.99 20.30 3.98
CA PRO A 145 11.17 21.05 4.92
C PRO A 145 10.85 20.22 6.16
N ALA A 146 10.66 20.89 7.29
CA ALA A 146 9.94 20.28 8.39
C ALA A 146 8.48 20.10 7.94
N LEU A 147 7.90 18.94 8.19
CA LEU A 147 6.49 18.67 7.96
C LEU A 147 5.80 18.50 9.33
N PRO A 148 5.35 19.60 9.98
CA PRO A 148 4.69 19.53 11.26
C PRO A 148 3.50 18.57 11.22
N GLY A 149 3.36 17.73 12.25
CA GLY A 149 2.25 16.77 12.36
C GLY A 149 2.25 15.63 11.34
N PHE A 150 3.20 15.56 10.38
CA PHE A 150 3.24 14.49 9.37
C PHE A 150 3.24 13.09 9.99
N GLN A 151 4.12 12.86 10.98
CA GLN A 151 4.29 11.54 11.57
C GLN A 151 3.04 11.12 12.37
N ASP A 152 2.48 12.05 13.15
CA ASP A 152 1.27 11.77 13.94
C ASP A 152 0.06 11.54 13.02
N ARG A 153 -0.09 12.35 11.95
CA ARG A 153 -1.13 12.14 10.94
C ARG A 153 -0.96 10.83 10.20
N LEU A 154 0.27 10.44 9.87
CA LEU A 154 0.57 9.17 9.19
C LEU A 154 0.18 7.99 10.09
N THR A 155 0.62 7.98 11.35
CA THR A 155 0.29 6.92 12.30
C THR A 155 -1.22 6.85 12.55
N HIS A 156 -1.89 8.00 12.72
CA HIS A 156 -3.34 8.05 12.85
C HIS A 156 -4.05 7.47 11.62
N ALA A 157 -3.67 7.92 10.42
CA ALA A 157 -4.27 7.45 9.18
C ALA A 157 -4.05 5.94 8.96
N LEU A 158 -2.84 5.41 9.26
CA LEU A 158 -2.56 3.97 9.19
C LEU A 158 -3.44 3.14 10.12
N THR A 159 -3.78 3.68 11.30
CA THR A 159 -4.64 3.02 12.29
C THR A 159 -6.13 3.06 11.91
N ALA A 160 -6.57 4.13 11.23
CA ALA A 160 -7.99 4.42 10.99
C ALA A 160 -8.78 3.30 10.28
N GLU A 161 -8.12 2.53 9.42
CA GLU A 161 -8.77 1.44 8.65
C GLU A 161 -8.71 0.08 9.36
N ASN A 162 -8.29 0.03 10.63
CA ASN A 162 -8.13 -1.19 11.43
C ASN A 162 -7.32 -2.28 10.69
N ARG A 163 -6.34 -1.87 9.88
CA ARG A 163 -5.52 -2.76 9.06
C ARG A 163 -4.23 -3.20 9.74
N PHE A 164 -3.65 -2.30 10.51
CA PHE A 164 -2.35 -2.46 11.16
C PHE A 164 -2.56 -2.37 12.66
N HIS A 165 -1.91 -3.26 13.41
CA HIS A 165 -1.80 -3.13 14.85
C HIS A 165 -0.58 -2.26 15.15
N MET A 166 -0.80 -1.01 15.56
CA MET A 166 0.29 -0.05 15.73
C MET A 166 1.05 -0.29 17.03
N ILE A 167 2.38 -0.45 16.95
CA ILE A 167 3.23 -0.41 18.13
C ILE A 167 3.25 1.01 18.71
N GLU A 168 3.14 1.09 20.03
CA GLU A 168 3.16 2.35 20.75
C GLU A 168 4.46 3.14 20.51
N ARG A 169 4.27 4.43 20.21
CA ARG A 169 5.39 5.33 19.92
C ARG A 169 6.34 5.47 21.10
N HIS A 170 5.83 5.57 22.33
CA HIS A 170 6.66 5.74 23.51
C HIS A 170 7.59 4.52 23.72
N HIS A 171 7.05 3.32 23.55
CA HIS A 171 7.82 2.07 23.60
C HIS A 171 8.95 2.05 22.54
N LEU A 172 8.65 2.46 21.30
CA LEU A 172 9.67 2.59 20.25
C LEU A 172 10.75 3.62 20.59
N GLU A 173 10.38 4.75 21.19
CA GLU A 173 11.35 5.78 21.59
C GLU A 173 12.33 5.28 22.67
N LEU A 174 11.88 4.45 23.62
CA LEU A 174 12.74 3.81 24.61
C LEU A 174 13.74 2.86 23.93
N ILE A 175 13.26 1.98 23.06
CA ILE A 175 14.13 1.05 22.31
C ILE A 175 15.18 1.79 21.50
N LEU A 176 14.78 2.87 20.79
CA LEU A 176 15.71 3.65 19.99
C LEU A 176 16.83 4.29 20.84
N ARG A 177 16.50 4.77 22.05
CA ARG A 177 17.48 5.32 22.99
C ARG A 177 18.45 4.27 23.49
N GLU A 178 17.95 3.10 23.89
CA GLU A 178 18.77 1.96 24.34
C GLU A 178 19.70 1.44 23.26
N GLN A 179 19.25 1.41 22.01
CA GLN A 179 20.07 1.00 20.87
C GLN A 179 21.04 2.09 20.40
N HIS A 180 21.11 3.23 21.10
CA HIS A 180 21.89 4.41 20.72
C HIS A 180 21.63 4.86 19.28
N LEU A 181 20.40 4.66 18.79
CA LEU A 181 20.01 5.03 17.45
C LEU A 181 19.38 6.42 17.47
N ASN A 182 19.89 7.28 16.59
CA ASN A 182 19.26 8.56 16.31
C ASN A 182 18.44 8.46 15.01
N ARG A 183 17.65 9.51 14.71
CA ARG A 183 16.80 9.55 13.51
C ARG A 183 17.57 9.39 12.19
N ALA A 184 18.89 9.59 12.18
CA ALA A 184 19.72 9.54 10.98
C ALA A 184 20.25 8.14 10.64
N SER A 185 20.31 7.22 11.62
CA SER A 185 20.88 5.87 11.47
C SER A 185 19.88 4.79 11.00
N LEU A 186 18.59 5.10 10.88
CA LEU A 186 17.50 4.14 10.64
C LEU A 186 17.22 3.80 9.16
N VAL A 187 18.24 3.86 8.29
CA VAL A 187 18.05 3.74 6.83
C VAL A 187 18.25 2.33 6.28
N SER A 188 18.90 1.43 7.03
CA SER A 188 19.12 0.06 6.57
C SER A 188 17.93 -0.85 6.93
N PRO A 189 17.49 -1.76 6.02
CA PRO A 189 16.48 -2.75 6.35
C PRO A 189 16.86 -3.64 7.54
N GLN A 190 18.15 -3.92 7.72
CA GLN A 190 18.66 -4.75 8.82
C GLN A 190 18.48 -4.06 10.17
N THR A 191 18.80 -2.75 10.25
CA THR A 191 18.59 -1.95 11.47
C THR A 191 17.09 -1.82 11.76
N ALA A 192 16.27 -1.55 10.76
CA ALA A 192 14.82 -1.48 10.92
C ALA A 192 14.25 -2.80 11.45
N ALA A 193 14.62 -3.93 10.86
CA ALA A 193 14.21 -5.25 11.32
C ALA A 193 14.69 -5.56 12.74
N LYS A 194 15.92 -5.16 13.12
CA LYS A 194 16.40 -5.29 14.51
C LYS A 194 15.51 -4.53 15.49
N ILE A 195 15.16 -3.28 15.17
CA ILE A 195 14.26 -2.49 16.03
C ILE A 195 12.86 -3.09 16.06
N GLY A 196 12.35 -3.56 14.92
CA GLY A 196 11.06 -4.25 14.86
C GLY A 196 11.00 -5.46 15.78
N ARG A 197 12.03 -6.31 15.82
CA ARG A 197 12.08 -7.46 16.73
C ARG A 197 12.02 -7.06 18.20
N LEU A 198 12.79 -6.03 18.59
CA LEU A 198 12.78 -5.52 19.98
C LEU A 198 11.41 -4.96 20.37
N ALA A 199 10.72 -4.36 19.40
CA ALA A 199 9.40 -3.77 19.57
C ALA A 199 8.24 -4.76 19.37
N THR A 200 8.54 -6.04 19.16
CA THR A 200 7.55 -7.09 18.83
C THR A 200 6.66 -6.73 17.64
N ALA A 201 7.23 -6.01 16.67
CA ALA A 201 6.58 -5.69 15.40
C ALA A 201 6.86 -6.79 14.36
N ARG A 202 5.88 -7.09 13.51
CA ARG A 202 6.07 -7.97 12.33
C ARG A 202 6.55 -7.20 11.11
N ALA A 203 6.21 -5.91 11.03
CA ALA A 203 6.69 -5.00 9.99
C ALA A 203 7.16 -3.67 10.58
N VAL A 204 8.07 -3.01 9.87
CA VAL A 204 8.57 -1.69 10.22
C VAL A 204 8.42 -0.74 9.03
N LEU A 205 7.73 0.38 9.25
CA LEU A 205 7.68 1.49 8.31
C LEU A 205 8.80 2.48 8.64
N THR A 206 9.68 2.73 7.68
CA THR A 206 10.71 3.76 7.75
C THR A 206 10.66 4.62 6.50
N GLY A 207 11.21 5.82 6.54
CA GLY A 207 11.19 6.69 5.39
C GLY A 207 12.08 7.91 5.49
N THR A 208 12.12 8.62 4.38
CA THR A 208 12.98 9.77 4.17
C THR A 208 12.19 10.90 3.55
N ILE A 209 12.38 12.10 4.10
CA ILE A 209 11.89 13.38 3.59
C ILE A 209 13.06 14.06 2.89
N MET A 210 12.86 14.43 1.63
CA MET A 210 13.84 15.05 0.76
C MET A 210 13.25 16.31 0.14
N ASN A 211 14.11 17.27 -0.18
CA ASN A 211 13.82 18.29 -1.18
C ASN A 211 14.58 17.92 -2.46
N ILE A 212 13.86 17.71 -3.56
CA ILE A 212 14.40 17.35 -4.87
C ILE A 212 13.88 18.38 -5.87
N HIS A 213 14.79 19.18 -6.44
CA HIS A 213 14.45 20.23 -7.41
C HIS A 213 13.34 21.18 -6.94
N GLY A 214 13.37 21.57 -5.66
CA GLY A 214 12.34 22.42 -5.05
C GLY A 214 11.09 21.68 -4.58
N GLN A 215 10.86 20.43 -5.01
CA GLN A 215 9.71 19.64 -4.58
C GLN A 215 10.01 18.90 -3.28
N THR A 216 9.02 18.87 -2.38
CA THR A 216 9.07 18.05 -1.18
C THR A 216 8.71 16.62 -1.54
N VAL A 217 9.61 15.67 -1.32
CA VAL A 217 9.40 14.25 -1.61
C VAL A 217 9.49 13.47 -0.30
N VAL A 218 8.45 12.69 0.00
CA VAL A 218 8.45 11.74 1.12
C VAL A 218 8.44 10.34 0.55
N LYS A 219 9.51 9.57 0.79
CA LYS A 219 9.64 8.17 0.40
C LYS A 219 9.57 7.29 1.64
N ALA A 220 8.66 6.32 1.66
CA ALA A 220 8.54 5.36 2.74
C ALA A 220 8.70 3.92 2.24
N ARG A 221 9.17 3.06 3.13
CA ARG A 221 9.46 1.65 2.88
C ARG A 221 8.96 0.83 4.06
N MET A 222 8.26 -0.26 3.75
CA MET A 222 7.88 -1.27 4.73
C MET A 222 8.90 -2.40 4.68
N VAL A 223 9.45 -2.76 5.84
CA VAL A 223 10.42 -3.83 6.01
C VAL A 223 9.75 -4.97 6.77
N ASP A 224 9.81 -6.18 6.22
CA ASP A 224 9.43 -7.41 6.93
C ASP A 224 10.50 -7.73 7.97
N VAL A 225 10.12 -7.86 9.23
CA VAL A 225 11.04 -7.98 10.37
C VAL A 225 11.75 -9.33 10.39
N GLU A 226 11.07 -10.37 9.92
CA GLU A 226 11.59 -11.74 9.89
C GLU A 226 12.69 -11.90 8.82
N THR A 227 12.43 -11.41 7.61
CA THR A 227 13.35 -11.56 6.45
C THR A 227 14.28 -10.38 6.27
N SER A 228 14.04 -9.26 6.96
CA SER A 228 14.74 -7.98 6.77
C SER A 228 14.65 -7.43 5.33
N LYS A 229 13.66 -7.88 4.54
CA LYS A 229 13.45 -7.43 3.16
C LYS A 229 12.47 -6.28 3.09
N ILE A 230 12.68 -5.37 2.13
CA ILE A 230 11.71 -4.34 1.80
C ILE A 230 10.56 -5.00 1.03
N ILE A 231 9.38 -5.04 1.64
CA ILE A 231 8.18 -5.65 1.05
C ILE A 231 7.28 -4.62 0.34
N CYS A 232 7.47 -3.32 0.62
CA CYS A 232 6.79 -2.25 -0.10
C CYS A 232 7.63 -0.96 -0.08
N THR A 233 7.55 -0.19 -1.18
CA THR A 233 8.01 1.20 -1.23
C THR A 233 6.93 2.08 -1.85
N ARG A 234 6.69 3.24 -1.24
CA ARG A 234 5.80 4.29 -1.75
C ARG A 234 6.44 5.65 -1.61
N LYS A 235 6.01 6.58 -2.47
CA LYS A 235 6.45 7.98 -2.40
C LYS A 235 5.28 8.91 -2.69
N VAL A 236 5.25 10.03 -1.99
CA VAL A 236 4.43 11.20 -2.31
C VAL A 236 5.35 12.37 -2.56
N TRP A 237 4.90 13.32 -3.36
CA TRP A 237 5.62 14.55 -3.61
C TRP A 237 4.63 15.71 -3.67
N GLU A 238 5.12 16.91 -3.35
CA GLU A 238 4.38 18.17 -3.47
C GLU A 238 5.30 19.31 -3.91
N THR A 239 4.72 20.26 -4.63
CA THR A 239 5.31 21.58 -4.92
C THR A 239 5.38 22.43 -3.65
N PRO A 240 6.34 23.37 -3.53
CA PRO A 240 6.49 24.25 -2.37
C PRO A 240 5.19 24.93 -1.90
N GLU A 241 4.38 25.37 -2.86
CA GLU A 241 3.15 26.14 -2.63
C GLU A 241 2.04 25.29 -2.00
N ASP A 242 2.07 23.98 -2.23
CA ASP A 242 1.02 23.03 -1.86
C ASP A 242 1.44 22.10 -0.72
N VAL A 243 2.64 22.26 -0.14
CA VAL A 243 3.17 21.35 0.90
C VAL A 243 2.30 21.38 2.15
N ARG A 244 1.50 20.31 2.30
CA ARG A 244 0.70 20.04 3.49
C ARG A 244 1.08 18.68 4.04
N GLY A 245 1.85 18.69 5.14
CA GLY A 245 2.35 17.46 5.78
C GLY A 245 1.23 16.46 6.12
N GLY A 246 0.08 16.96 6.56
CA GLY A 246 -1.08 16.11 6.86
C GLY A 246 -1.63 15.38 5.62
N ASP A 247 -1.80 16.09 4.51
CA ASP A 247 -2.34 15.53 3.26
C ASP A 247 -1.36 14.53 2.64
N MET A 248 -0.06 14.84 2.68
CA MET A 248 1.00 13.93 2.26
C MET A 248 1.00 12.64 3.09
N ALA A 249 0.82 12.74 4.41
CA ALA A 249 0.73 11.61 5.32
C ALA A 249 -0.50 10.73 5.04
N GLU A 250 -1.65 11.34 4.82
CA GLU A 250 -2.91 10.64 4.52
C GLU A 250 -2.84 9.88 3.20
N ARG A 251 -2.32 10.51 2.14
CA ARG A 251 -2.09 9.81 0.86
C ARG A 251 -1.10 8.66 0.99
N LEU A 252 -0.03 8.85 1.77
CA LEU A 252 0.94 7.80 1.99
C LEU A 252 0.31 6.60 2.71
N ALA A 253 -0.49 6.84 3.76
CA ALA A 253 -1.21 5.80 4.47
C ALA A 253 -2.14 5.01 3.54
N ILE A 254 -2.95 5.68 2.73
CA ILE A 254 -3.88 5.03 1.78
C ILE A 254 -3.11 4.14 0.81
N MET A 255 -1.97 4.58 0.27
CA MET A 255 -1.15 3.74 -0.62
C MET A 255 -0.62 2.48 0.08
N PHE A 256 -0.34 2.54 1.39
CA PHE A 256 0.03 1.35 2.16
C PHE A 256 -1.18 0.46 2.44
N HIS A 257 -2.35 0.99 2.78
CA HIS A 257 -3.57 0.17 2.90
C HIS A 257 -3.91 -0.56 1.59
N GLN A 258 -3.72 0.10 0.44
CA GLN A 258 -3.94 -0.51 -0.88
C GLN A 258 -2.94 -1.63 -1.19
N GLU A 259 -1.69 -1.48 -0.76
CA GLU A 259 -0.68 -2.53 -0.94
C GLU A 259 -0.86 -3.69 0.04
N PHE A 260 -1.56 -3.45 1.15
CA PHE A 260 -1.83 -4.43 2.19
C PHE A 260 -3.35 -4.55 2.39
N PRO A 261 -4.09 -5.17 1.44
CA PRO A 261 -5.51 -5.43 1.67
C PRO A 261 -5.71 -6.51 2.76
N LEU A 262 -6.86 -6.47 3.43
CA LEU A 262 -7.37 -7.59 4.25
C LEU A 262 -8.13 -8.52 3.33
N THR A 263 -7.57 -9.68 3.06
CA THR A 263 -8.16 -10.64 2.13
C THR A 263 -8.36 -11.95 2.85
N ALA A 264 -9.62 -12.38 2.96
CA ALA A 264 -9.96 -13.69 3.53
C ALA A 264 -10.13 -14.75 2.43
N GLY A 265 -9.74 -15.98 2.75
CA GLY A 265 -9.85 -17.16 1.90
C GLY A 265 -10.01 -18.43 2.74
N ARG A 266 -9.85 -19.58 2.08
CA ARG A 266 -9.91 -20.91 2.67
C ARG A 266 -8.79 -21.79 2.16
N ILE A 267 -8.41 -22.76 2.99
CA ILE A 267 -7.48 -23.82 2.63
C ILE A 267 -8.20 -24.83 1.74
N ILE A 268 -7.70 -25.02 0.52
CA ILE A 268 -8.23 -25.99 -0.45
C ILE A 268 -7.41 -27.29 -0.47
N LYS A 269 -6.13 -27.24 -0.08
CA LYS A 269 -5.23 -28.39 0.03
C LYS A 269 -4.25 -28.20 1.20
N ASN A 270 -3.95 -29.26 1.94
CA ASN A 270 -2.88 -29.29 2.94
C ASN A 270 -1.91 -30.43 2.58
N GLU A 271 -0.61 -30.12 2.53
CA GLU A 271 0.50 -31.01 2.18
C GLU A 271 1.56 -31.08 3.31
N GLY A 272 1.15 -30.88 4.56
CA GLY A 272 2.02 -30.90 5.73
C GLY A 272 2.70 -29.55 5.93
N GLU A 273 3.85 -29.31 5.29
CA GLU A 273 4.61 -28.06 5.44
C GLU A 273 4.05 -26.89 4.64
N SER A 274 3.11 -27.16 3.73
CA SER A 274 2.50 -26.14 2.88
C SER A 274 1.02 -26.36 2.68
N ILE A 275 0.33 -25.25 2.45
CA ILE A 275 -1.10 -25.19 2.20
C ILE A 275 -1.36 -24.47 0.89
N THR A 276 -2.40 -24.90 0.18
CA THR A 276 -2.94 -24.17 -0.96
C THR A 276 -4.21 -23.46 -0.52
N VAL A 277 -4.31 -22.16 -0.81
CA VAL A 277 -5.45 -21.30 -0.47
C VAL A 277 -6.12 -20.75 -1.73
N ASP A 278 -7.41 -20.45 -1.65
CA ASP A 278 -8.22 -19.83 -2.73
C ASP A 278 -7.99 -18.30 -2.87
N LEU A 279 -6.75 -17.88 -2.66
CA LEU A 279 -6.29 -16.50 -2.81
C LEU A 279 -5.38 -16.39 -4.03
N GLY A 280 -5.93 -15.93 -5.16
CA GLY A 280 -5.20 -15.78 -6.41
C GLY A 280 -4.53 -14.42 -6.64
N ARG A 281 -4.12 -14.19 -7.89
CA ARG A 281 -3.58 -12.90 -8.37
C ARG A 281 -4.60 -11.78 -8.12
N GLY A 282 -4.09 -10.61 -7.76
CA GLY A 282 -4.92 -9.45 -7.38
C GLY A 282 -5.47 -9.50 -5.95
N ARG A 283 -5.50 -10.68 -5.31
CA ARG A 283 -5.97 -10.84 -3.92
C ARG A 283 -4.84 -10.96 -2.90
N VAL A 284 -3.71 -11.56 -3.30
CA VAL A 284 -2.51 -11.74 -2.47
C VAL A 284 -1.21 -11.63 -3.29
N LYS A 285 -0.07 -11.37 -2.64
CA LYS A 285 1.26 -11.28 -3.25
C LYS A 285 2.24 -12.26 -2.59
N PRO A 286 3.30 -12.71 -3.29
CA PRO A 286 4.39 -13.48 -2.68
C PRO A 286 5.00 -12.75 -1.47
N GLY A 287 5.42 -13.53 -0.48
CA GLY A 287 5.97 -13.05 0.79
C GLY A 287 4.92 -12.56 1.80
N ARG A 288 3.63 -12.59 1.46
CA ARG A 288 2.57 -12.16 2.38
C ARG A 288 2.35 -13.18 3.50
N GLY A 289 2.31 -12.70 4.75
CA GLY A 289 1.86 -13.49 5.89
C GLY A 289 0.35 -13.77 5.82
N LEU A 290 -0.03 -14.96 6.26
CA LEU A 290 -1.41 -15.42 6.41
C LEU A 290 -1.58 -15.92 7.84
N ILE A 291 -2.75 -15.61 8.40
CA ILE A 291 -3.21 -16.17 9.67
C ILE A 291 -4.23 -17.24 9.33
N ILE A 292 -4.01 -18.43 9.87
CA ILE A 292 -4.91 -19.57 9.72
C ILE A 292 -5.78 -19.63 10.97
N PHE A 293 -7.09 -19.69 10.77
CA PHE A 293 -8.04 -19.72 11.87
C PHE A 293 -9.26 -20.58 11.59
N ARG A 294 -9.89 -21.03 12.66
CA ARG A 294 -11.17 -21.74 12.65
C ARG A 294 -12.20 -20.93 13.41
N GLU A 295 -13.42 -20.90 12.89
CA GLU A 295 -14.57 -20.32 13.58
C GLU A 295 -15.39 -21.44 14.20
N GLU A 296 -15.65 -21.35 15.50
CA GLU A 296 -16.46 -22.30 16.24
C GLU A 296 -17.72 -21.60 16.77
N PRO A 297 -18.93 -22.15 16.55
CA PRO A 297 -20.14 -21.50 17.05
C PRO A 297 -20.17 -21.52 18.58
N VAL A 298 -20.32 -20.35 19.20
CA VAL A 298 -20.59 -20.27 20.64
C VAL A 298 -22.06 -20.58 20.86
N ILE A 299 -22.33 -21.66 21.59
CA ILE A 299 -23.68 -22.13 21.90
C ILE A 299 -23.96 -21.82 23.36
N HIS A 300 -25.06 -21.10 23.63
CA HIS A 300 -25.47 -20.79 24.98
C HIS A 300 -25.87 -22.09 25.70
N PRO A 301 -25.22 -22.46 26.82
CA PRO A 301 -25.34 -23.78 27.41
C PRO A 301 -26.78 -24.12 27.85
N ALA A 302 -27.52 -23.13 28.35
CA ALA A 302 -28.89 -23.34 28.81
C ALA A 302 -29.97 -23.28 27.71
N THR A 303 -29.72 -22.60 26.59
CA THR A 303 -30.78 -22.35 25.57
C THR A 303 -30.53 -23.08 24.26
N GLY A 304 -29.33 -23.62 24.04
CA GLY A 304 -28.91 -24.22 22.77
C GLY A 304 -28.82 -23.22 21.62
N LYS A 305 -29.07 -21.93 21.86
CA LYS A 305 -29.00 -20.91 20.81
C LYS A 305 -27.55 -20.57 20.52
N LYS A 306 -27.24 -20.46 19.23
CA LYS A 306 -25.99 -19.88 18.77
C LYS A 306 -25.97 -18.40 19.13
N VAL A 307 -25.06 -18.03 20.04
CA VAL A 307 -24.90 -16.66 20.54
C VAL A 307 -23.71 -15.94 19.94
N GLY A 308 -22.81 -16.67 19.27
CA GLY A 308 -21.65 -16.05 18.63
C GLY A 308 -20.83 -17.03 17.81
N MET A 309 -19.65 -16.55 17.45
CA MET A 309 -18.57 -17.31 16.84
C MET A 309 -17.30 -17.02 17.65
N ASP A 310 -16.67 -18.07 18.15
CA ASP A 310 -15.33 -18.00 18.69
C ASP A 310 -14.33 -18.19 17.54
N ILE A 311 -13.22 -17.47 17.60
CA ILE A 311 -12.17 -17.53 16.58
C ILE A 311 -10.95 -18.13 17.24
N ARG A 312 -10.51 -19.27 16.72
CA ARG A 312 -9.30 -19.95 17.16
C ARG A 312 -8.22 -19.85 16.11
N ILE A 313 -7.08 -19.27 16.48
CA ILE A 313 -5.89 -19.23 15.64
C ILE A 313 -5.24 -20.61 15.66
N LEU A 314 -4.93 -21.12 14.46
CA LEU A 314 -4.30 -22.43 14.26
C LEU A 314 -2.81 -22.31 13.91
N GLY A 315 -2.38 -21.11 13.50
CA GLY A 315 -0.98 -20.83 13.17
C GLY A 315 -0.84 -19.82 12.04
N HIS A 316 0.40 -19.68 11.57
CA HIS A 316 0.79 -18.70 10.56
C HIS A 316 1.36 -19.38 9.31
N ALA A 317 1.15 -18.75 8.16
CA ALA A 317 1.75 -19.19 6.90
C ALA A 317 2.30 -18.01 6.10
N ARG A 318 3.18 -18.29 5.15
CA ARG A 318 3.79 -17.30 4.27
C ARG A 318 3.61 -17.70 2.81
N VAL A 319 3.01 -16.82 2.03
CA VAL A 319 2.77 -17.04 0.61
C VAL A 319 4.10 -17.14 -0.14
N ILE A 320 4.31 -18.25 -0.82
CA ILE A 320 5.51 -18.51 -1.63
C ILE A 320 5.22 -18.21 -3.10
N THR A 321 4.10 -18.72 -3.62
CA THR A 321 3.76 -18.65 -5.04
C THR A 321 2.29 -18.28 -5.21
N VAL A 322 1.98 -17.43 -6.20
CA VAL A 322 0.62 -16.98 -6.51
C VAL A 322 0.27 -17.34 -7.96
N PHE A 323 -0.80 -18.11 -8.12
CA PHE A 323 -1.43 -18.48 -9.40
C PHE A 323 -2.63 -17.57 -9.70
N SER A 324 -3.37 -17.83 -10.79
CA SER A 324 -4.54 -17.01 -11.16
C SER A 324 -5.57 -16.94 -10.04
N GLU A 325 -6.01 -18.10 -9.53
CA GLU A 325 -7.09 -18.22 -8.54
C GLU A 325 -6.64 -18.72 -7.16
N THR A 326 -5.39 -19.19 -7.05
CA THR A 326 -4.88 -19.83 -5.83
C THR A 326 -3.48 -19.35 -5.47
N ALA A 327 -3.06 -19.63 -4.24
CA ALA A 327 -1.68 -19.41 -3.81
C ALA A 327 -1.21 -20.59 -2.94
N VAL A 328 0.08 -20.86 -3.01
CA VAL A 328 0.77 -21.82 -2.13
C VAL A 328 1.49 -21.03 -1.04
N ALA A 329 1.22 -21.40 0.21
CA ALA A 329 1.83 -20.80 1.39
C ALA A 329 2.52 -21.87 2.24
N ARG A 330 3.70 -21.57 2.76
CA ARG A 330 4.44 -22.44 3.69
C ARG A 330 4.01 -22.11 5.12
N LEU A 331 3.77 -23.11 5.96
CA LEU A 331 3.54 -22.89 7.39
C LEU A 331 4.81 -22.32 8.05
N VAL A 332 4.66 -21.34 8.93
CA VAL A 332 5.77 -20.65 9.62
C VAL A 332 5.81 -21.03 11.09
N ASP A 333 4.65 -21.03 11.74
CA ASP A 333 4.47 -21.47 13.12
C ASP A 333 3.25 -22.41 13.17
N ASP A 334 3.39 -23.52 13.89
CA ASP A 334 2.32 -24.47 14.20
C ASP A 334 2.02 -24.35 15.70
N ASP A 335 0.83 -23.86 16.04
CA ASP A 335 0.38 -23.75 17.44
C ASP A 335 0.08 -25.13 18.06
N GLY A 336 0.49 -26.23 17.41
CA GLY A 336 0.25 -27.62 17.81
C GLY A 336 -1.12 -28.13 17.36
N GLU A 337 -1.82 -27.37 16.51
CA GLU A 337 -3.17 -27.64 16.03
C GLU A 337 -3.12 -28.07 14.56
N THR A 338 -3.74 -29.23 14.25
CA THR A 338 -3.76 -29.70 12.88
C THR A 338 -4.63 -28.82 11.99
N VAL A 339 -3.97 -28.13 11.05
CA VAL A 339 -4.59 -27.38 9.95
C VAL A 339 -5.32 -28.35 9.01
N LYS A 340 -6.57 -28.02 8.64
CA LYS A 340 -7.44 -28.86 7.81
C LYS A 340 -7.91 -28.11 6.56
N ARG A 341 -8.39 -28.88 5.59
CA ARG A 341 -9.12 -28.32 4.44
C ARG A 341 -10.35 -27.56 4.95
N LEU A 342 -10.68 -26.45 4.30
CA LEU A 342 -11.75 -25.50 4.62
C LEU A 342 -11.51 -24.62 5.86
N ASP A 343 -10.41 -24.80 6.60
CA ASP A 343 -9.99 -23.78 7.57
C ASP A 343 -9.77 -22.45 6.87
N ARG A 344 -10.02 -21.36 7.59
CA ARG A 344 -10.04 -20.01 7.03
C ARG A 344 -8.64 -19.42 7.08
N VAL A 345 -8.34 -18.59 6.10
CA VAL A 345 -7.12 -17.78 6.10
C VAL A 345 -7.47 -16.31 5.93
N ILE A 346 -6.66 -15.44 6.51
CA ILE A 346 -6.70 -14.00 6.24
C ILE A 346 -5.29 -13.45 6.10
N THR A 347 -5.09 -12.47 5.22
CA THR A 347 -3.79 -11.79 5.12
C THR A 347 -3.46 -11.02 6.39
N GLU A 348 -2.23 -11.19 6.85
CA GLU A 348 -1.66 -10.43 7.98
C GLU A 348 -1.63 -8.95 7.71
#